data_AF-A0AAD3DV74-F1
#
_entry.id   AF-A0AAD3DV74-F1
#
_cell.length_a   1.000
_cell.length_b   1.000
_cell.length_c   1.000
_cell.angle_alpha   90.00
_cell.angle_beta   90.00
_cell.angle_gamma   90.00
#
_symmetry.space_group_name_H-M   'P 1'
#
loop_
_entity.id
_entity.type
_entity.pdbx_description
1 polymer ?
#
loop_
_entity_poly.entity_id
_entity_poly.type
_entity_poly.pdbx_seq_one_letter_code
_entity_poly.pdbx_strand_id
1 'polypeptide(L)'
;VYLHVIVCNNCYLLISAGMAPLRWLLFGTLCCLAASAISTPTLPALTNALKLKLRLANGDHVQRPFGRNLLATAPQCVWSPSSGCDLNDGYITGLSGTPASNSQKLLARFAASDHKCSTYTTKATCMANPNDFCGWDSASQECSVGPSFLKIGWLQDVVYCSGSRVGALMTCLTLSNQTACGANSNCAWSDSTQLSSNSFGSSFLEALGGWSGYAASSTTYICSAKWTTNATDVAYLVNKMLAAAANASLDTSSKSAGNFLGPVFGDLFGGCSGVTRYRDALLTCPAKTNKTSCDAAPACGWDPAMTIPACDMSDNYAMDLLLDPKDPWVIAYNNASSACAAQTTNTTCTGLATVTVDTTKYDSFSNLSPDFSSAAGMLSMSSLLMSLMAGLVCLWALLL
;
A
#
# COMPACT_ATOMS: atom_id res chain seq x y z
N VAL A 1 36.26 26.85 -31.38
CA VAL A 1 35.84 26.29 -30.07
C VAL A 1 35.44 27.46 -29.18
N TYR A 2 34.20 27.47 -28.69
CA TYR A 2 33.73 28.42 -27.67
C TYR A 2 32.99 27.62 -26.61
N LEU A 3 33.29 27.86 -25.34
CA LEU A 3 32.72 27.17 -24.20
C LEU A 3 31.93 28.20 -23.37
N HIS A 4 30.61 28.09 -23.37
CA HIS A 4 29.78 28.82 -22.39
C HIS A 4 29.58 27.93 -21.16
N VAL A 5 30.07 28.40 -20.02
CA VAL A 5 29.80 27.81 -18.71
C VAL A 5 28.72 28.66 -18.04
N ILE A 6 27.57 28.06 -17.74
CA ILE A 6 26.53 28.65 -16.89
C ILE A 6 26.70 28.01 -15.50
N VAL A 7 26.90 28.84 -14.48
CA VAL A 7 27.10 28.36 -13.10
C VAL A 7 25.82 28.58 -12.30
N CYS A 8 25.22 27.48 -11.85
CA CYS A 8 24.28 27.48 -10.74
C CYS A 8 24.91 26.69 -9.58
N ASN A 9 24.69 27.13 -8.35
CA ASN A 9 25.39 26.56 -7.19
C ASN A 9 25.16 25.04 -7.06
N ASN A 10 26.26 24.31 -6.90
CA ASN A 10 26.33 22.88 -6.60
C ASN A 10 25.79 21.89 -7.66
N CYS A 11 25.77 22.25 -8.95
CA CYS A 11 25.62 21.28 -10.04
C CYS A 11 26.57 21.57 -11.20
N TYR A 12 27.44 20.60 -11.53
CA TYR A 12 28.29 20.63 -12.72
C TYR A 12 27.75 19.67 -13.78
N LEU A 13 27.43 20.18 -14.97
CA LEU A 13 27.01 19.37 -16.12
C LEU A 13 28.05 19.50 -17.25
N LEU A 14 28.62 18.37 -17.67
CA LEU A 14 29.59 18.29 -18.76
C LEU A 14 28.91 17.68 -19.99
N ILE A 15 28.79 18.47 -21.05
CA ILE A 15 28.17 18.07 -22.33
C ILE A 15 29.25 17.99 -23.41
N SER A 16 29.44 16.81 -24.00
CA SER A 16 30.19 16.63 -25.25
C SER A 16 29.26 16.80 -26.46
N ALA A 17 29.79 17.35 -27.56
CA ALA A 17 28.98 17.72 -28.71
C ALA A 17 28.65 16.51 -29.61
N GLY A 18 27.38 16.07 -29.62
CA GLY A 18 26.93 14.88 -30.34
C GLY A 18 25.42 14.85 -30.64
N MET A 19 24.93 15.81 -31.43
CA MET A 19 23.56 15.92 -32.00
C MET A 19 22.40 16.33 -31.05
N ALA A 20 21.47 17.14 -31.62
CA ALA A 20 20.11 17.45 -31.13
C ALA A 20 19.88 18.00 -29.68
N PRO A 21 20.28 19.25 -29.35
CA PRO A 21 20.15 19.80 -28.00
C PRO A 21 18.78 20.44 -27.63
N LEU A 22 17.89 20.68 -28.59
CA LEU A 22 16.78 21.66 -28.42
C LEU A 22 15.57 21.20 -27.57
N ARG A 23 15.37 19.89 -27.32
CA ARG A 23 14.28 19.41 -26.44
C ARG A 23 14.64 19.45 -24.94
N TRP A 24 15.90 19.20 -24.59
CA TRP A 24 16.32 19.03 -23.18
C TRP A 24 16.36 20.34 -22.38
N LEU A 25 16.63 21.47 -23.03
CA LEU A 25 16.76 22.78 -22.39
C LEU A 25 15.45 23.29 -21.76
N LEU A 26 14.29 22.92 -22.31
CA LEU A 26 12.97 23.32 -21.79
C LEU A 26 12.55 22.51 -20.55
N PHE A 27 12.87 21.21 -20.51
CA PHE A 27 12.53 20.35 -19.38
C PHE A 27 13.25 20.77 -18.08
N GLY A 28 14.52 21.16 -18.18
CA GLY A 28 15.31 21.58 -17.01
C GLY A 28 14.83 22.87 -16.33
N THR A 29 14.13 23.77 -17.05
CA THR A 29 13.67 25.05 -16.48
C THR A 29 12.32 24.95 -15.76
N LEU A 30 11.42 24.09 -16.24
CA LEU A 30 10.06 23.96 -15.71
C LEU A 30 10.02 23.37 -14.29
N CYS A 31 10.85 22.37 -14.00
CA CYS A 31 10.90 21.76 -12.66
C CYS A 31 11.35 22.73 -11.55
N CYS A 32 12.19 23.72 -11.87
CA CYS A 32 12.72 24.66 -10.89
C CYS A 32 11.75 25.80 -10.54
N LEU A 33 10.79 26.12 -11.41
CA LEU A 33 9.88 27.26 -11.22
C LEU A 33 8.66 26.94 -10.34
N ALA A 34 8.35 25.66 -10.11
CA ALA A 34 7.22 25.26 -9.26
C ALA A 34 7.50 25.36 -7.74
N ALA A 35 8.75 25.57 -7.33
CA ALA A 35 9.20 25.35 -5.95
C ALA A 35 9.17 26.58 -5.02
N SER A 36 8.71 27.75 -5.48
CA SER A 36 8.96 29.05 -4.80
C SER A 36 7.71 29.83 -4.39
N ALA A 37 6.51 29.24 -4.43
CA ALA A 37 5.24 29.96 -4.29
C ALA A 37 4.47 29.68 -2.98
N ILE A 38 4.50 30.68 -2.07
CA ILE A 38 3.45 31.06 -1.11
C ILE A 38 3.43 30.33 0.27
N SER A 39 3.01 31.07 1.30
CA SER A 39 3.13 30.75 2.74
C SER A 39 1.79 30.71 3.52
N THR A 40 1.87 30.27 4.78
CA THR A 40 0.81 30.00 5.80
C THR A 40 0.09 31.26 6.33
N PRO A 41 -0.97 31.20 7.21
CA PRO A 41 -1.57 30.09 8.01
C PRO A 41 -3.08 29.81 7.66
N THR A 42 -4.05 29.27 8.43
CA THR A 42 -4.41 29.18 9.88
C THR A 42 -5.25 27.91 10.28
N LEU A 43 -5.83 27.92 11.50
CA LEU A 43 -6.69 26.92 12.18
C LEU A 43 -8.20 27.31 12.16
N PRO A 44 -9.18 26.49 12.65
CA PRO A 44 -9.18 25.03 12.97
C PRO A 44 -10.47 24.23 12.57
N ALA A 45 -10.39 22.88 12.71
CA ALA A 45 -11.46 21.90 13.04
C ALA A 45 -12.68 21.61 12.11
N LEU A 46 -12.89 20.33 11.75
CA LEU A 46 -14.14 19.57 12.00
C LEU A 46 -14.02 18.04 11.75
N THR A 47 -14.99 17.26 12.25
CA THR A 47 -15.02 15.78 12.38
C THR A 47 -16.46 15.24 12.25
N ASN A 48 -16.77 13.97 11.94
CA ASN A 48 -15.96 12.78 11.61
C ASN A 48 -16.73 11.84 10.63
N ALA A 49 -16.10 10.82 10.05
CA ALA A 49 -16.78 9.73 9.30
C ALA A 49 -15.98 8.40 9.30
N LEU A 50 -16.67 7.27 9.12
CA LEU A 50 -16.18 5.89 9.32
C LEU A 50 -15.05 5.44 8.36
N LYS A 51 -14.07 4.71 8.90
CA LYS A 51 -13.26 3.69 8.18
C LYS A 51 -12.79 2.59 9.11
N LEU A 52 -12.48 1.42 8.55
CA LEU A 52 -11.70 0.37 9.21
C LEU A 52 -10.23 0.86 9.39
N LYS A 53 -9.96 1.67 10.42
CA LYS A 53 -8.59 2.14 10.73
C LYS A 53 -7.74 1.07 11.43
N LEU A 54 -7.48 -0.06 10.76
CA LEU A 54 -6.24 -0.81 11.02
C LEU A 54 -5.08 0.09 10.61
N ARG A 55 -4.26 0.56 11.55
CA ARG A 55 -3.20 1.57 11.28
C ARG A 55 -1.95 0.95 10.62
N LEU A 56 -2.12 0.36 9.44
CA LEU A 56 -1.01 -0.13 8.63
C LEU A 56 -0.38 1.00 7.84
N ALA A 57 0.95 1.09 7.92
CA ALA A 57 1.86 1.85 7.05
C ALA A 57 1.92 3.39 7.12
N ASN A 58 0.91 4.15 7.59
CA ASN A 58 0.97 5.63 7.49
C ASN A 58 0.80 6.41 8.82
N GLY A 59 1.93 6.88 9.36
CA GLY A 59 2.19 8.29 9.72
C GLY A 59 1.47 8.96 10.90
N ASP A 60 0.24 8.58 11.26
CA ASP A 60 -0.53 9.15 12.37
C ASP A 60 -0.02 8.60 13.73
N HIS A 61 1.23 8.97 14.06
CA HIS A 61 1.95 8.64 15.30
C HIS A 61 1.35 9.36 16.51
N VAL A 62 0.17 8.89 16.91
CA VAL A 62 -0.38 9.12 18.23
C VAL A 62 0.54 8.40 19.22
N GLN A 63 1.41 9.16 19.89
CA GLN A 63 2.21 8.69 21.02
C GLN A 63 1.28 8.09 22.09
N ARG A 64 1.09 6.77 22.03
CA ARG A 64 0.37 6.05 23.08
C ARG A 64 1.34 5.96 24.26
N PRO A 65 0.95 6.35 25.49
CA PRO A 65 1.83 6.23 26.64
C PRO A 65 2.07 4.73 26.93
N PHE A 66 3.23 4.24 26.48
CA PHE A 66 3.69 2.87 26.65
C PHE A 66 3.69 2.47 28.14
N GLY A 67 3.35 1.22 28.43
CA GLY A 67 3.36 0.68 29.80
C GLY A 67 2.02 0.70 30.54
N ARG A 68 0.87 0.84 29.84
CA ARG A 68 -0.42 0.46 30.46
C ARG A 68 -0.48 -1.06 30.63
N ASN A 69 -0.38 -1.53 31.88
CA ASN A 69 -0.75 -2.90 32.22
C ASN A 69 -2.17 -3.19 31.69
N LEU A 70 -2.31 -4.19 30.82
CA LEU A 70 -3.61 -4.61 30.31
C LEU A 70 -4.39 -5.28 31.45
N LEU A 71 -5.26 -4.48 32.08
CA LEU A 71 -6.27 -4.96 33.01
C LEU A 71 -7.17 -5.97 32.29
N ALA A 72 -7.56 -7.04 32.98
CA ALA A 72 -8.43 -8.10 32.42
C ALA A 72 -9.80 -7.57 31.94
N THR A 73 -10.18 -6.34 32.31
CA THR A 73 -11.20 -5.55 31.62
C THR A 73 -10.65 -4.16 31.30
N ALA A 74 -10.95 -3.65 30.11
CA ALA A 74 -10.58 -2.31 29.67
C ALA A 74 -11.77 -1.62 28.99
N PRO A 75 -11.82 -0.28 28.89
CA PRO A 75 -12.81 0.40 28.06
C PRO A 75 -12.74 -0.06 26.61
N GLN A 76 -13.87 -0.24 25.93
CA GLN A 76 -13.93 -0.60 24.50
C GLN A 76 -13.18 0.41 23.63
N CYS A 77 -13.19 1.69 24.03
CA CYS A 77 -12.60 2.78 23.27
C CYS A 77 -11.57 3.55 24.10
N VAL A 78 -10.54 4.08 23.44
CA VAL A 78 -9.43 4.81 24.08
C VAL A 78 -9.37 6.21 23.48
N TRP A 79 -9.33 7.23 24.35
CA TRP A 79 -9.17 8.61 23.91
C TRP A 79 -7.70 8.94 23.60
N SER A 80 -7.52 9.65 22.49
CA SER A 80 -6.28 10.10 21.90
C SER A 80 -6.38 11.61 21.62
N PRO A 81 -5.41 12.43 22.06
CA PRO A 81 -5.44 13.87 21.78
C PRO A 81 -5.41 14.25 20.30
N SER A 82 -4.85 13.40 19.43
CA SER A 82 -4.62 13.68 18.00
C SER A 82 -5.51 12.88 17.04
N SER A 83 -6.11 11.77 17.47
CA SER A 83 -7.06 10.98 16.66
C SER A 83 -8.48 10.91 17.22
N GLY A 84 -8.74 11.46 18.41
CA GLY A 84 -10.07 11.47 19.03
C GLY A 84 -10.36 10.18 19.79
N CYS A 85 -11.44 9.48 19.44
CA CYS A 85 -11.83 8.24 20.10
C CYS A 85 -11.61 7.03 19.18
N ASP A 86 -10.62 6.21 19.51
CA ASP A 86 -10.26 4.99 18.79
C ASP A 86 -10.81 3.74 19.50
N LEU A 87 -10.87 2.62 18.79
CA LEU A 87 -11.11 1.31 19.39
C LEU A 87 -9.88 0.85 20.18
N ASN A 88 -10.09 0.16 21.31
CA ASN A 88 -9.03 -0.45 22.11
C ASN A 88 -8.43 -1.65 21.37
N ASP A 89 -7.09 -1.73 21.32
CA ASP A 89 -6.36 -2.79 20.61
C ASP A 89 -6.67 -4.19 21.18
N GLY A 90 -6.97 -4.26 22.49
CA GLY A 90 -7.43 -5.47 23.17
C GLY A 90 -8.85 -5.92 22.83
N TYR A 91 -9.61 -5.17 22.02
CA TYR A 91 -10.98 -5.54 21.64
C TYR A 91 -11.05 -6.92 20.96
N ILE A 92 -10.07 -7.24 20.11
CA ILE A 92 -10.04 -8.50 19.35
C ILE A 92 -9.80 -9.72 20.25
N THR A 93 -9.05 -9.60 21.36
CA THR A 93 -8.93 -10.71 22.31
C THR A 93 -10.16 -10.86 23.21
N GLY A 94 -10.97 -9.80 23.34
CA GLY A 94 -12.29 -9.87 23.98
C GLY A 94 -13.37 -10.59 23.17
N LEU A 95 -13.16 -10.81 21.87
CA LEU A 95 -14.12 -11.53 21.04
C LEU A 95 -14.25 -13.01 21.44
N SER A 96 -15.48 -13.52 21.34
CA SER A 96 -15.87 -14.87 21.75
C SER A 96 -15.58 -15.91 20.67
N GLY A 97 -15.19 -17.11 21.13
CA GLY A 97 -14.84 -18.23 20.26
C GLY A 97 -13.37 -18.22 19.80
N THR A 98 -13.07 -19.12 18.86
CA THR A 98 -11.74 -19.29 18.24
C THR A 98 -11.81 -18.84 16.78
N PRO A 99 -10.82 -18.09 16.25
CA PRO A 99 -10.77 -17.71 14.85
C PRO A 99 -10.86 -18.90 13.87
N ALA A 100 -11.98 -19.01 13.16
CA ALA A 100 -12.24 -20.08 12.21
C ALA A 100 -12.05 -19.63 10.75
N SER A 101 -12.60 -18.47 10.38
CA SER A 101 -12.50 -17.93 9.02
C SER A 101 -11.15 -17.30 8.74
N ASN A 102 -10.81 -17.09 7.46
CA ASN A 102 -9.59 -16.38 7.08
C ASN A 102 -9.58 -14.93 7.57
N SER A 103 -10.73 -14.26 7.56
CA SER A 103 -10.85 -12.88 8.03
C SER A 103 -10.72 -12.79 9.56
N GLN A 104 -11.26 -13.77 10.31
CA GLN A 104 -11.03 -13.90 11.76
C GLN A 104 -9.56 -14.15 12.07
N LYS A 105 -8.94 -15.12 11.39
CA LYS A 105 -7.51 -15.44 11.53
C LYS A 105 -6.64 -14.22 11.23
N LEU A 106 -6.96 -13.46 10.18
CA LEU A 106 -6.22 -12.28 9.75
C LEU A 106 -6.32 -11.15 10.78
N LEU A 107 -7.53 -10.85 11.24
CA LEU A 107 -7.82 -9.82 12.24
C LEU A 107 -7.21 -10.15 13.61
N ALA A 108 -7.28 -11.43 14.02
CA ALA A 108 -6.65 -11.96 15.24
C ALA A 108 -5.11 -11.88 15.17
N ARG A 109 -4.52 -12.37 14.08
CA ARG A 109 -3.07 -12.31 13.83
C ARG A 109 -2.58 -10.86 13.80
N PHE A 110 -3.34 -9.95 13.17
CA PHE A 110 -2.99 -8.54 13.14
C PHE A 110 -2.96 -7.93 14.54
N ALA A 111 -4.01 -8.10 15.34
CA ALA A 111 -4.06 -7.58 16.71
C ALA A 111 -2.94 -8.15 17.60
N ALA A 112 -2.52 -9.41 17.37
CA ALA A 112 -1.39 -10.01 18.06
C ALA A 112 -0.03 -9.44 17.62
N SER A 113 0.20 -9.26 16.32
CA SER A 113 1.38 -8.55 15.82
C SER A 113 1.41 -7.12 16.36
N ASP A 114 0.32 -6.36 16.24
CA ASP A 114 0.25 -4.95 16.66
C ASP A 114 0.54 -4.78 18.16
N HIS A 115 -0.13 -5.59 19.01
CA HIS A 115 0.18 -5.62 20.44
C HIS A 115 1.66 -5.94 20.69
N LYS A 116 2.20 -6.99 20.07
CA LYS A 116 3.58 -7.44 20.31
C LYS A 116 4.62 -6.43 19.84
N CYS A 117 4.44 -5.84 18.67
CA CYS A 117 5.28 -4.75 18.16
C CYS A 117 5.21 -3.53 19.10
N SER A 118 4.03 -3.18 19.63
CA SER A 118 3.90 -2.08 20.60
C SER A 118 4.66 -2.29 21.92
N THR A 119 5.06 -3.53 22.25
CA THR A 119 5.94 -3.80 23.41
C THR A 119 7.43 -3.56 23.13
N TYR A 120 7.83 -3.40 21.87
CA TYR A 120 9.23 -3.30 21.47
C TYR A 120 9.72 -1.85 21.40
N THR A 121 10.23 -1.37 22.54
CA THR A 121 10.73 0.01 22.72
C THR A 121 12.07 0.32 22.07
N THR A 122 12.65 -0.57 21.24
CA THR A 122 13.94 -0.34 20.56
C THR A 122 13.96 -0.97 19.18
N LYS A 123 14.74 -0.38 18.25
CA LYS A 123 15.00 -0.97 16.92
C LYS A 123 15.56 -2.40 17.00
N ALA A 124 16.39 -2.68 18.02
CA ALA A 124 16.99 -4.00 18.20
C ALA A 124 15.95 -5.06 18.58
N THR A 125 15.06 -4.78 19.54
CA THR A 125 13.98 -5.70 19.92
C THR A 125 12.89 -5.79 18.85
N CYS A 126 12.54 -4.67 18.22
CA CYS A 126 11.54 -4.60 17.15
C CYS A 126 11.91 -5.49 15.95
N MET A 127 13.18 -5.46 15.52
CA MET A 127 13.66 -6.23 14.37
C MET A 127 14.17 -7.63 14.74
N ALA A 128 14.11 -8.06 16.01
CA ALA A 128 14.72 -9.30 16.48
C ALA A 128 14.03 -10.58 15.97
N ASN A 129 12.71 -10.54 15.77
CA ASN A 129 11.93 -11.70 15.34
C ASN A 129 11.09 -11.39 14.09
N PRO A 130 11.53 -11.83 12.90
CA PRO A 130 10.78 -11.65 11.65
C PRO A 130 9.36 -12.25 11.68
N ASN A 131 9.10 -13.24 12.54
CA ASN A 131 7.78 -13.88 12.67
C ASN A 131 6.74 -13.05 13.42
N ASP A 132 7.12 -11.92 14.03
CA ASP A 132 6.17 -10.98 14.63
C ASP A 132 5.71 -9.91 13.62
N PHE A 133 6.35 -9.86 12.44
CA PHE A 133 6.08 -8.93 11.34
C PHE A 133 6.24 -7.45 11.69
N CYS A 134 7.05 -7.14 12.69
CA CYS A 134 7.26 -5.77 13.14
C CYS A 134 8.17 -4.95 12.20
N GLY A 135 7.97 -3.64 12.18
CA GLY A 135 8.81 -2.66 11.53
C GLY A 135 9.12 -1.50 12.48
N TRP A 136 10.38 -1.05 12.47
CA TRP A 136 10.83 0.10 13.26
C TRP A 136 10.81 1.37 12.40
N ASP A 137 9.96 2.34 12.75
CA ASP A 137 10.08 3.68 12.20
C ASP A 137 11.16 4.48 12.93
N SER A 138 12.02 5.13 12.14
CA SER A 138 13.13 5.94 12.66
C SER A 138 12.77 7.42 12.83
N ALA A 139 11.61 7.88 12.32
CA ALA A 139 11.12 9.25 12.56
C ALA A 139 10.42 9.38 13.92
N SER A 140 9.47 8.50 14.22
CA SER A 140 8.75 8.42 15.51
C SER A 140 9.53 7.74 16.63
N GLN A 141 10.50 6.87 16.29
CA GLN A 141 11.14 5.92 17.22
C GLN A 141 10.14 4.90 17.83
N GLU A 142 9.13 4.50 17.05
CA GLU A 142 8.13 3.51 17.44
C GLU A 142 8.27 2.20 16.64
N CYS A 143 7.87 1.09 17.27
CA CYS A 143 7.72 -0.22 16.63
C CYS A 143 6.24 -0.50 16.36
N SER A 144 5.92 -0.90 15.13
CA SER A 144 4.54 -1.14 14.66
C SER A 144 4.47 -2.36 13.75
N VAL A 145 3.28 -2.77 13.30
CA VAL A 145 3.15 -3.84 12.29
C VAL A 145 3.74 -3.37 10.97
N GLY A 146 4.83 -4.01 10.58
CA GLY A 146 5.55 -3.74 9.34
C GLY A 146 4.84 -4.31 8.10
N PRO A 147 5.18 -3.79 6.91
CA PRO A 147 4.53 -4.16 5.65
C PRO A 147 4.80 -5.59 5.17
N SER A 148 5.62 -6.36 5.88
CA SER A 148 5.82 -7.80 5.68
C SER A 148 4.68 -8.66 6.25
N PHE A 149 3.80 -8.09 7.08
CA PHE A 149 2.62 -8.78 7.62
C PHE A 149 1.67 -9.25 6.51
N LEU A 150 1.41 -8.38 5.54
CA LEU A 150 0.59 -8.68 4.36
C LEU A 150 1.41 -9.49 3.35
N LYS A 151 1.05 -10.78 3.18
CA LYS A 151 1.67 -11.66 2.18
C LYS A 151 1.03 -11.44 0.81
N ILE A 152 1.85 -11.22 -0.21
CA ILE A 152 1.39 -10.99 -1.59
C ILE A 152 0.46 -12.09 -2.16
N GLY A 153 0.66 -13.35 -1.75
CA GLY A 153 -0.18 -14.49 -2.14
C GLY A 153 -1.60 -14.46 -1.57
N TRP A 154 -1.85 -13.71 -0.48
CA TRP A 154 -3.21 -13.54 0.06
C TRP A 154 -4.10 -12.71 -0.87
N LEU A 155 -3.51 -11.85 -1.70
CA LEU A 155 -4.24 -11.05 -2.68
C LEU A 155 -4.63 -11.84 -3.95
N GLN A 156 -4.28 -13.12 -4.06
CA GLN A 156 -4.65 -13.94 -5.21
C GLN A 156 -6.17 -14.14 -5.26
N ASP A 157 -6.72 -14.00 -6.47
CA ASP A 157 -8.15 -13.94 -6.81
C ASP A 157 -8.93 -12.77 -6.16
N VAL A 158 -8.21 -11.88 -5.47
CA VAL A 158 -8.71 -10.67 -4.78
C VAL A 158 -8.24 -9.37 -5.49
N VAL A 159 -6.95 -9.26 -5.81
CA VAL A 159 -6.33 -8.12 -6.53
C VAL A 159 -5.83 -8.52 -7.92
N TYR A 160 -5.41 -9.79 -8.08
CA TYR A 160 -5.06 -10.40 -9.37
C TYR A 160 -5.53 -11.85 -9.39
N CYS A 161 -6.00 -12.36 -10.52
CA CYS A 161 -6.49 -13.74 -10.62
C CYS A 161 -5.36 -14.74 -10.81
N SER A 162 -5.61 -15.99 -10.41
CA SER A 162 -4.82 -17.14 -10.85
C SER A 162 -4.68 -17.15 -12.39
N GLY A 163 -3.46 -17.36 -12.90
CA GLY A 163 -3.17 -17.38 -14.34
C GLY A 163 -3.18 -16.02 -15.07
N SER A 164 -3.50 -14.91 -14.40
CA SER A 164 -3.39 -13.56 -14.98
C SER A 164 -1.92 -13.16 -15.22
N ARG A 165 -1.66 -12.13 -16.04
CA ARG A 165 -0.28 -11.64 -16.28
C ARG A 165 0.38 -11.14 -14.99
N VAL A 166 -0.37 -10.42 -14.15
CA VAL A 166 0.08 -10.01 -12.81
C VAL A 166 0.24 -11.23 -11.90
N GLY A 167 -0.69 -12.19 -11.90
CA GLY A 167 -0.54 -13.43 -11.14
C GLY A 167 0.71 -14.24 -11.51
N ALA A 168 1.06 -14.29 -12.80
CA ALA A 168 2.33 -14.86 -13.26
C ALA A 168 3.53 -14.05 -12.73
N LEU A 169 3.49 -12.72 -12.81
CA LEU A 169 4.56 -11.84 -12.28
C LEU A 169 4.77 -12.04 -10.77
N MET A 170 3.70 -12.05 -9.98
CA MET A 170 3.70 -12.36 -8.55
C MET A 170 4.30 -13.75 -8.27
N THR A 171 3.92 -14.75 -9.08
CA THR A 171 4.43 -16.13 -8.92
C THR A 171 5.90 -16.26 -9.30
N CYS A 172 6.41 -15.52 -10.29
CA CYS A 172 7.80 -15.63 -10.69
C CYS A 172 8.74 -14.94 -9.70
N LEU A 173 8.37 -13.78 -9.17
CA LEU A 173 9.22 -13.00 -8.25
C LEU A 173 9.36 -13.64 -6.86
N THR A 174 8.60 -14.70 -6.55
CA THR A 174 8.78 -15.51 -5.33
C THR A 174 9.76 -16.68 -5.54
N LEU A 175 10.23 -16.93 -6.77
CA LEU A 175 11.14 -18.03 -7.13
C LEU A 175 12.60 -17.54 -7.12
N SER A 176 13.24 -17.66 -5.96
CA SER A 176 14.60 -17.16 -5.68
C SER A 176 15.75 -17.87 -6.42
N ASN A 177 15.49 -18.87 -7.26
CA ASN A 177 16.54 -19.65 -7.93
C ASN A 177 16.14 -20.13 -9.34
N GLN A 178 17.16 -20.33 -10.18
CA GLN A 178 17.03 -20.71 -11.59
C GLN A 178 16.26 -22.02 -11.80
N THR A 179 16.44 -23.03 -10.94
CA THR A 179 15.79 -24.34 -11.08
C THR A 179 14.28 -24.23 -10.85
N ALA A 180 13.87 -23.58 -9.77
CA ALA A 180 12.45 -23.33 -9.48
C ALA A 180 11.81 -22.42 -10.54
N CYS A 181 12.54 -21.40 -11.01
CA CYS A 181 12.09 -20.51 -12.07
C CYS A 181 11.87 -21.26 -13.41
N GLY A 182 12.84 -22.07 -13.83
CA GLY A 182 12.78 -22.84 -15.08
C GLY A 182 11.76 -23.98 -15.05
N ALA A 183 11.40 -24.48 -13.87
CA ALA A 183 10.31 -25.45 -13.69
C ALA A 183 8.91 -24.81 -13.86
N ASN A 184 8.79 -23.48 -13.74
CA ASN A 184 7.52 -22.79 -13.94
C ASN A 184 7.32 -22.40 -15.42
N SER A 185 6.28 -22.92 -16.05
CA SER A 185 5.97 -22.70 -17.46
C SER A 185 5.76 -21.22 -17.83
N ASN A 186 5.41 -20.36 -16.86
CA ASN A 186 5.15 -18.94 -17.06
C ASN A 186 6.37 -18.04 -16.76
N CYS A 187 7.49 -18.59 -16.26
CA CYS A 187 8.63 -17.80 -15.79
C CYS A 187 9.91 -17.99 -16.62
N ALA A 188 10.75 -16.95 -16.66
CA ALA A 188 12.07 -16.96 -17.25
C ALA A 188 13.10 -16.47 -16.23
N TRP A 189 14.22 -17.21 -16.11
CA TRP A 189 15.39 -16.74 -15.40
C TRP A 189 16.16 -15.80 -16.33
N SER A 190 16.17 -14.52 -16.01
CA SER A 190 16.65 -13.45 -16.89
C SER A 190 17.73 -12.64 -16.21
N ASP A 191 18.70 -12.17 -16.99
CA ASP A 191 19.68 -11.20 -16.51
C ASP A 191 18.95 -9.90 -16.14
N SER A 192 19.23 -9.35 -14.95
CA SER A 192 18.59 -8.12 -14.47
C SER A 192 18.86 -6.92 -15.39
N THR A 193 19.96 -6.93 -16.14
CA THR A 193 20.29 -5.90 -17.15
C THR A 193 19.43 -5.98 -18.42
N GLN A 194 18.86 -7.16 -18.75
CA GLN A 194 17.93 -7.28 -19.87
C GLN A 194 16.53 -6.74 -19.54
N LEU A 195 16.17 -6.71 -18.26
CA LEU A 195 14.94 -6.07 -17.80
C LEU A 195 15.11 -4.54 -17.76
N SER A 196 16.26 -4.02 -17.29
CA SER A 196 16.53 -2.57 -17.25
C SER A 196 16.76 -1.92 -18.61
N SER A 197 17.19 -2.67 -19.64
CA SER A 197 17.43 -2.14 -20.99
C SER A 197 16.17 -2.05 -21.87
N ASN A 198 15.11 -2.81 -21.56
CA ASN A 198 13.79 -2.59 -22.13
C ASN A 198 13.07 -1.50 -21.33
N SER A 199 13.31 -0.21 -21.62
CA SER A 199 12.86 0.92 -20.79
C SER A 199 11.36 0.93 -20.41
N PHE A 200 10.46 0.57 -21.32
CA PHE A 200 9.04 0.39 -20.97
C PHE A 200 8.82 -0.85 -20.10
N GLY A 201 9.55 -1.94 -20.35
CA GLY A 201 9.50 -3.17 -19.56
C GLY A 201 9.96 -2.93 -18.11
N SER A 202 11.10 -2.27 -17.90
CA SER A 202 11.53 -1.84 -16.57
C SER A 202 10.56 -0.84 -15.97
N SER A 203 10.25 0.29 -16.60
CA SER A 203 9.41 1.29 -15.96
C SER A 203 7.94 0.87 -15.76
N PHE A 204 7.43 -0.09 -16.54
CA PHE A 204 6.15 -0.75 -16.24
C PHE A 204 6.26 -1.75 -15.09
N LEU A 205 7.39 -2.48 -14.96
CA LEU A 205 7.69 -3.32 -13.80
C LEU A 205 8.13 -2.55 -12.56
N GLU A 206 8.55 -1.30 -12.67
CA GLU A 206 8.83 -0.35 -11.57
C GLU A 206 7.56 0.42 -11.19
N ALA A 207 6.59 0.54 -12.09
CA ALA A 207 5.25 1.04 -11.78
C ALA A 207 4.39 -0.03 -11.09
N LEU A 208 4.23 -1.21 -11.72
CA LEU A 208 3.62 -2.37 -11.06
C LEU A 208 4.41 -2.82 -9.83
N GLY A 209 5.73 -2.72 -9.90
CA GLY A 209 6.69 -3.20 -8.90
C GLY A 209 7.46 -2.10 -8.19
N GLY A 210 6.80 -0.96 -7.97
CA GLY A 210 7.31 0.03 -7.01
C GLY A 210 7.17 -0.41 -5.55
N TRP A 211 6.60 -1.61 -5.32
CA TRP A 211 7.11 -2.81 -4.61
C TRP A 211 8.62 -2.85 -4.24
N SER A 212 9.16 -1.70 -3.80
CA SER A 212 10.57 -1.35 -3.61
C SER A 212 11.34 -2.13 -2.53
N GLY A 213 10.74 -3.20 -1.98
CA GLY A 213 11.53 -4.31 -1.42
C GLY A 213 12.40 -4.98 -2.49
N TYR A 214 11.98 -4.92 -3.77
CA TYR A 214 12.81 -5.21 -4.94
C TYR A 214 13.78 -4.06 -5.28
N ALA A 215 14.48 -3.53 -4.27
CA ALA A 215 15.82 -3.01 -4.52
C ALA A 215 16.63 -4.16 -5.15
N ALA A 216 17.10 -3.98 -6.38
CA ALA A 216 17.87 -5.01 -7.07
C ALA A 216 19.16 -5.28 -6.29
N SER A 217 19.15 -6.34 -5.48
CA SER A 217 20.37 -6.87 -4.88
C SER A 217 21.37 -7.21 -5.99
N SER A 218 22.67 -7.22 -5.69
CA SER A 218 23.73 -7.36 -6.70
C SER A 218 23.76 -8.70 -7.48
N THR A 219 22.75 -9.55 -7.29
CA THR A 219 22.37 -10.67 -8.15
C THR A 219 22.13 -10.22 -9.59
N THR A 220 23.00 -10.67 -10.51
CA THR A 220 22.92 -10.42 -11.96
C THR A 220 21.70 -11.05 -12.64
N TYR A 221 20.94 -11.90 -11.94
CA TYR A 221 19.79 -12.62 -12.49
C TYR A 221 18.61 -12.62 -11.53
N ILE A 222 17.39 -12.54 -12.07
CA ILE A 222 16.13 -12.68 -11.35
C ILE A 222 15.13 -13.54 -12.12
N CYS A 223 14.16 -14.12 -11.42
CA CYS A 223 13.03 -14.80 -12.05
C CYS A 223 11.94 -13.78 -12.43
N SER A 224 11.56 -13.75 -13.70
CA SER A 224 10.56 -12.82 -14.26
C SER A 224 9.47 -13.60 -15.01
N ALA A 225 8.31 -12.99 -15.28
CA ALA A 225 7.26 -13.62 -16.08
C ALA A 225 7.54 -13.49 -17.58
N LYS A 226 7.43 -14.59 -18.35
CA LYS A 226 7.80 -14.65 -19.78
C LYS A 226 7.14 -13.60 -20.67
N TRP A 227 5.97 -13.07 -20.27
CA TRP A 227 5.30 -12.02 -21.03
C TRP A 227 6.01 -10.66 -20.96
N THR A 228 6.84 -10.39 -19.94
CA THR A 228 7.56 -9.11 -19.79
C THR A 228 8.72 -8.99 -20.79
N THR A 229 9.24 -10.12 -21.27
CA THR A 229 10.28 -10.21 -22.30
C THR A 229 9.72 -10.56 -23.69
N ASN A 230 8.41 -10.83 -23.80
CA ASN A 230 7.72 -11.02 -25.07
C ASN A 230 7.34 -9.66 -25.68
N ALA A 231 8.10 -9.21 -26.69
CA ALA A 231 7.87 -7.94 -27.36
C ALA A 231 6.43 -7.78 -27.93
N THR A 232 5.77 -8.86 -28.35
CA THR A 232 4.39 -8.80 -28.86
C THR A 232 3.37 -8.55 -27.74
N ASP A 233 3.55 -9.19 -26.58
CA ASP A 233 2.70 -8.96 -25.40
C ASP A 233 2.86 -7.54 -24.86
N VAL A 234 4.12 -7.07 -24.74
CA VAL A 234 4.43 -5.72 -24.28
C VAL A 234 3.85 -4.70 -25.25
N ALA A 235 4.06 -4.84 -26.57
CA ALA A 235 3.49 -3.93 -27.56
C ALA A 235 1.95 -3.89 -27.55
N TYR A 236 1.29 -5.04 -27.31
CA TYR A 236 -0.18 -5.09 -27.16
C TYR A 236 -0.66 -4.29 -25.93
N LEU A 237 -0.01 -4.45 -24.78
CA LEU A 237 -0.32 -3.71 -23.55
C LEU A 237 -0.03 -2.20 -23.72
N VAL A 238 1.12 -1.84 -24.29
CA VAL A 238 1.51 -0.45 -24.61
C VAL A 238 0.44 0.22 -25.47
N ASN A 239 0.02 -0.40 -26.57
CA ASN A 239 -0.97 0.17 -27.49
C ASN A 239 -2.34 0.36 -26.82
N LYS A 240 -2.76 -0.55 -25.95
CA LYS A 240 -3.99 -0.38 -25.15
C LYS A 240 -3.86 0.76 -24.12
N MET A 241 -2.72 0.90 -23.44
CA MET A 241 -2.50 1.99 -22.48
C MET A 241 -2.39 3.35 -23.17
N LEU A 242 -1.79 3.44 -24.36
CA LEU A 242 -1.79 4.64 -25.20
C LEU A 242 -3.21 5.03 -25.65
N ALA A 243 -4.02 4.05 -26.07
CA ALA A 243 -5.42 4.29 -26.41
C ALA A 243 -6.26 4.75 -25.19
N ALA A 244 -5.93 4.27 -23.98
CA ALA A 244 -6.52 4.76 -22.73
C ALA A 244 -6.08 6.20 -22.42
N ALA A 245 -4.77 6.49 -22.53
CA ALA A 245 -4.18 7.80 -22.29
C ALA A 245 -4.83 8.90 -23.12
N ALA A 246 -5.09 8.62 -24.40
CA ALA A 246 -5.72 9.56 -25.34
C ALA A 246 -7.19 9.91 -24.99
N ASN A 247 -7.84 9.16 -24.09
CA ASN A 247 -9.26 9.33 -23.73
C ASN A 247 -9.48 9.60 -22.22
N ALA A 248 -8.42 9.56 -21.40
CA ALA A 248 -8.53 9.72 -19.95
C ALA A 248 -8.37 11.19 -19.52
N SER A 249 -9.32 11.71 -18.74
CA SER A 249 -9.09 12.92 -17.94
C SER A 249 -8.17 12.57 -16.78
N LEU A 250 -6.90 12.99 -16.86
CA LEU A 250 -5.90 12.69 -15.83
C LEU A 250 -5.94 13.73 -14.71
N ASP A 251 -6.43 13.31 -13.54
CA ASP A 251 -6.15 13.94 -12.25
C ASP A 251 -5.43 12.96 -11.31
N THR A 252 -5.06 13.41 -10.11
CA THR A 252 -4.29 12.60 -9.15
C THR A 252 -5.18 11.75 -8.23
N SER A 253 -6.25 11.15 -8.75
CA SER A 253 -7.11 10.21 -8.01
C SER A 253 -7.00 8.78 -8.54
N SER A 254 -7.25 7.80 -7.68
CA SER A 254 -7.35 6.37 -8.06
C SER A 254 -8.39 6.12 -9.15
N LYS A 255 -9.42 6.97 -9.26
CA LYS A 255 -10.40 6.89 -10.35
C LYS A 255 -9.81 7.24 -11.70
N SER A 256 -8.93 8.25 -11.78
CA SER A 256 -8.18 8.54 -13.01
C SER A 256 -7.24 7.39 -13.38
N ALA A 257 -6.55 6.80 -12.40
CA ALA A 257 -5.72 5.61 -12.62
C ALA A 257 -6.55 4.36 -13.00
N GLY A 258 -7.72 4.16 -12.40
CA GLY A 258 -8.65 3.07 -12.73
C GLY A 258 -9.26 3.21 -14.13
N ASN A 259 -9.58 4.43 -14.55
CA ASN A 259 -9.99 4.74 -15.93
C ASN A 259 -8.84 4.46 -16.92
N PHE A 260 -7.62 4.88 -16.60
CA PHE A 260 -6.41 4.67 -17.41
C PHE A 260 -6.03 3.19 -17.54
N LEU A 261 -6.09 2.43 -16.44
CA LEU A 261 -5.85 0.99 -16.44
C LEU A 261 -7.01 0.19 -17.04
N GLY A 262 -8.24 0.72 -17.06
CA GLY A 262 -9.47 0.01 -17.46
C GLY A 262 -9.33 -0.86 -18.72
N PRO A 263 -8.80 -0.33 -19.85
CA PRO A 263 -8.64 -1.09 -21.10
C PRO A 263 -7.63 -2.25 -21.05
N VAL A 264 -6.70 -2.26 -20.09
CA VAL A 264 -5.72 -3.35 -19.83
C VAL A 264 -6.03 -4.16 -18.57
N PHE A 265 -6.98 -3.74 -17.74
CA PHE A 265 -7.20 -4.31 -16.41
C PHE A 265 -7.50 -5.82 -16.46
N GLY A 266 -8.32 -6.25 -17.44
CA GLY A 266 -8.63 -7.66 -17.66
C GLY A 266 -7.45 -8.48 -18.21
N ASP A 267 -6.58 -7.88 -19.03
CA ASP A 267 -5.38 -8.56 -19.56
C ASP A 267 -4.29 -8.71 -18.49
N LEU A 268 -4.19 -7.73 -17.57
CA LEU A 268 -3.20 -7.68 -16.51
C LEU A 268 -3.63 -8.49 -15.28
N PHE A 269 -4.77 -8.15 -14.69
CA PHE A 269 -5.23 -8.69 -13.41
C PHE A 269 -6.24 -9.84 -13.58
N GLY A 270 -6.83 -10.04 -14.75
CA GLY A 270 -7.81 -11.11 -15.02
C GLY A 270 -9.28 -10.69 -14.78
N GLY A 271 -10.18 -11.68 -14.80
CA GLY A 271 -11.64 -11.48 -14.82
C GLY A 271 -12.42 -12.14 -13.67
N CYS A 272 -11.78 -12.42 -12.53
CA CYS A 272 -12.39 -13.05 -11.36
C CYS A 272 -13.12 -12.03 -10.46
N SER A 273 -13.95 -12.52 -9.53
CA SER A 273 -14.89 -11.69 -8.76
C SER A 273 -14.22 -10.72 -7.79
N GLY A 274 -13.09 -11.08 -7.18
CA GLY A 274 -12.34 -10.16 -6.31
C GLY A 274 -11.70 -9.03 -7.11
N VAL A 275 -11.02 -9.37 -8.21
CA VAL A 275 -10.42 -8.40 -9.16
C VAL A 275 -11.46 -7.43 -9.72
N THR A 276 -12.69 -7.90 -9.93
CA THR A 276 -13.83 -7.04 -10.29
C THR A 276 -14.13 -6.01 -9.19
N ARG A 277 -14.24 -6.44 -7.92
CA ARG A 277 -14.39 -5.51 -6.78
C ARG A 277 -13.21 -4.54 -6.65
N TYR A 278 -11.98 -4.99 -6.90
CA TYR A 278 -10.80 -4.12 -6.86
C TYR A 278 -10.85 -3.01 -7.90
N ARG A 279 -11.16 -3.35 -9.16
CA ARG A 279 -11.40 -2.36 -10.22
C ARG A 279 -12.50 -1.38 -9.83
N ASP A 280 -13.61 -1.88 -9.28
CA ASP A 280 -14.78 -1.06 -8.99
C ASP A 280 -14.53 -0.12 -7.78
N ALA A 281 -13.70 -0.53 -6.82
CA ALA A 281 -13.20 0.32 -5.75
C ALA A 281 -12.25 1.43 -6.26
N LEU A 282 -11.29 1.10 -7.12
CA LEU A 282 -10.42 2.09 -7.80
C LEU A 282 -11.26 3.18 -8.49
N LEU A 283 -12.33 2.78 -9.19
CA LEU A 283 -13.24 3.67 -9.90
C LEU A 283 -14.20 4.47 -8.99
N THR A 284 -14.32 4.08 -7.72
CA THR A 284 -15.25 4.69 -6.74
C THR A 284 -14.67 5.95 -6.10
N CYS A 285 -13.35 6.04 -5.86
CA CYS A 285 -12.79 7.16 -5.10
C CYS A 285 -12.86 8.50 -5.88
N PRO A 286 -13.59 9.50 -5.36
CA PRO A 286 -13.91 10.70 -6.12
C PRO A 286 -12.74 11.70 -6.14
N ALA A 287 -12.40 12.22 -7.32
CA ALA A 287 -11.40 13.26 -7.47
C ALA A 287 -11.70 14.50 -6.60
N LYS A 288 -10.85 14.72 -5.59
CA LYS A 288 -10.66 15.97 -4.81
C LYS A 288 -11.95 16.71 -4.42
N THR A 289 -12.90 16.00 -3.81
CA THR A 289 -14.17 16.57 -3.35
C THR A 289 -14.05 17.29 -2.00
N ASN A 290 -13.70 16.55 -0.93
CA ASN A 290 -13.32 17.00 0.42
C ASN A 290 -13.16 15.77 1.33
N LYS A 291 -12.55 15.94 2.52
CA LYS A 291 -12.39 14.85 3.51
C LYS A 291 -13.70 14.10 3.79
N THR A 292 -14.79 14.81 4.09
CA THR A 292 -16.08 14.18 4.45
C THR A 292 -16.66 13.34 3.30
N SER A 293 -16.60 13.85 2.07
CA SER A 293 -17.10 13.14 0.87
C SER A 293 -16.22 11.95 0.51
N CYS A 294 -14.91 12.06 0.76
CA CYS A 294 -13.97 10.97 0.61
C CYS A 294 -14.09 9.90 1.71
N ASP A 295 -14.45 10.30 2.92
CA ASP A 295 -14.67 9.36 4.02
C ASP A 295 -16.03 8.66 3.98
N ALA A 296 -17.03 9.26 3.33
CA ALA A 296 -18.29 8.60 3.01
C ALA A 296 -18.19 7.58 1.86
N ALA A 297 -17.15 7.62 1.03
CA ALA A 297 -16.96 6.67 -0.06
C ALA A 297 -16.31 5.36 0.43
N PRO A 298 -16.87 4.17 0.13
CA PRO A 298 -16.28 2.87 0.46
C PRO A 298 -14.88 2.71 -0.14
N ALA A 299 -13.99 1.95 0.52
CA ALA A 299 -12.53 1.97 0.35
C ALA A 299 -11.87 3.31 0.75
N CYS A 300 -12.41 4.44 0.27
CA CYS A 300 -11.84 5.80 0.34
C CYS A 300 -10.32 5.82 0.18
N GLY A 301 -9.53 6.67 0.84
CA GLY A 301 -9.81 7.68 1.86
C GLY A 301 -8.97 8.95 1.71
N TRP A 302 -8.98 9.83 2.72
CA TRP A 302 -8.38 11.16 2.62
C TRP A 302 -6.94 11.22 3.16
N ASP A 303 -5.99 11.52 2.27
CA ASP A 303 -4.60 11.81 2.65
C ASP A 303 -4.36 13.35 2.73
N PRO A 304 -4.07 13.91 3.91
CA PRO A 304 -3.70 15.30 4.10
C PRO A 304 -2.20 15.60 3.91
N ALA A 305 -1.34 14.58 3.79
CA ALA A 305 0.11 14.72 3.68
C ALA A 305 0.60 14.88 2.24
N MET A 306 -0.20 14.51 1.23
CA MET A 306 0.07 14.86 -0.17
C MET A 306 0.18 16.38 -0.35
N THR A 307 1.11 16.82 -1.20
CA THR A 307 1.30 18.24 -1.58
C THR A 307 0.02 18.90 -2.11
N ILE A 308 -0.90 18.11 -2.66
CA ILE A 308 -2.29 18.51 -2.88
C ILE A 308 -3.16 17.43 -2.22
N PRO A 309 -3.79 17.71 -1.06
CA PRO A 309 -4.63 16.74 -0.35
C PRO A 309 -5.66 16.09 -1.27
N ALA A 310 -5.76 14.77 -1.19
CA ALA A 310 -6.46 13.96 -2.17
C ALA A 310 -7.40 12.95 -1.51
N CYS A 311 -8.31 12.44 -2.34
CA CYS A 311 -9.02 11.21 -2.07
C CYS A 311 -8.38 10.13 -2.94
N ASP A 312 -7.73 9.16 -2.31
CA ASP A 312 -7.05 8.05 -2.98
C ASP A 312 -7.18 6.77 -2.14
N MET A 313 -6.95 5.58 -2.72
CA MET A 313 -7.19 4.30 -2.06
C MET A 313 -6.54 4.25 -0.67
N SER A 314 -7.35 4.07 0.39
CA SER A 314 -6.86 4.05 1.77
C SER A 314 -5.77 3.00 1.93
N ASP A 315 -4.70 3.27 2.67
CA ASP A 315 -3.58 2.33 2.87
C ASP A 315 -4.05 0.95 3.37
N ASN A 316 -5.11 0.96 4.18
CA ASN A 316 -5.76 -0.20 4.80
C ASN A 316 -6.57 -1.04 3.80
N TYR A 317 -6.79 -0.56 2.58
CA TYR A 317 -7.68 -1.17 1.59
C TYR A 317 -7.29 -2.62 1.24
N ALA A 318 -5.99 -2.95 1.32
CA ALA A 318 -5.51 -4.32 1.18
C ALA A 318 -6.04 -5.26 2.28
N MET A 319 -6.33 -4.75 3.49
CA MET A 319 -7.03 -5.50 4.54
C MET A 319 -8.54 -5.50 4.31
N ASP A 320 -9.15 -4.38 3.92
CA ASP A 320 -10.59 -4.31 3.59
C ASP A 320 -10.99 -5.35 2.51
N LEU A 321 -10.08 -5.62 1.56
CA LEU A 321 -10.24 -6.65 0.53
C LEU A 321 -10.17 -8.10 1.05
N LEU A 322 -9.44 -8.34 2.14
CA LEU A 322 -9.20 -9.67 2.73
C LEU A 322 -10.15 -10.00 3.89
N LEU A 323 -10.84 -8.99 4.41
CA LEU A 323 -11.83 -9.09 5.48
C LEU A 323 -13.23 -9.15 4.88
N ASP A 324 -13.92 -10.31 4.93
CA ASP A 324 -15.30 -10.39 4.50
C ASP A 324 -16.17 -9.51 5.42
N PRO A 325 -16.85 -8.47 4.91
CA PRO A 325 -17.72 -7.61 5.73
C PRO A 325 -18.95 -8.36 6.30
N LYS A 326 -19.18 -9.61 5.91
CA LYS A 326 -20.19 -10.51 6.48
C LYS A 326 -19.66 -11.37 7.63
N ASP A 327 -18.36 -11.38 7.91
CA ASP A 327 -17.81 -12.19 8.99
C ASP A 327 -18.22 -11.62 10.37
N PRO A 328 -18.69 -12.45 11.33
CA PRO A 328 -19.12 -11.99 12.65
C PRO A 328 -18.08 -11.14 13.42
N TRP A 329 -16.78 -11.42 13.31
CA TRP A 329 -15.74 -10.65 13.98
C TRP A 329 -15.46 -9.32 13.27
N VAL A 330 -15.54 -9.31 11.93
CA VAL A 330 -15.39 -8.09 11.12
C VAL A 330 -16.59 -7.16 11.37
N ILE A 331 -17.81 -7.71 11.45
CA ILE A 331 -19.02 -6.98 11.85
C ILE A 331 -18.87 -6.41 13.27
N ALA A 332 -18.42 -7.22 14.24
CA ALA A 332 -18.23 -6.77 15.62
C ALA A 332 -17.20 -5.63 15.72
N TYR A 333 -16.03 -5.79 15.10
CA TYR A 333 -15.00 -4.75 15.04
C TYR A 333 -15.48 -3.48 14.33
N ASN A 334 -16.16 -3.59 13.19
CA ASN A 334 -16.72 -2.44 12.47
C ASN A 334 -17.75 -1.68 13.32
N ASN A 335 -18.67 -2.39 13.97
CA ASN A 335 -19.68 -1.78 14.84
C ASN A 335 -19.03 -1.09 16.05
N ALA A 336 -18.07 -1.75 16.70
CA ALA A 336 -17.37 -1.19 17.86
C ALA A 336 -16.50 0.02 17.50
N SER A 337 -15.75 -0.07 16.39
CA SER A 337 -14.95 1.03 15.84
C SER A 337 -15.83 2.24 15.47
N SER A 338 -16.98 2.00 14.82
CA SER A 338 -17.97 3.04 14.52
C SER A 338 -18.54 3.70 15.77
N ALA A 339 -18.82 2.91 16.82
CA ALA A 339 -19.32 3.41 18.10
C ALA A 339 -18.26 4.27 18.83
N CYS A 340 -16.97 3.92 18.73
CA CYS A 340 -15.87 4.76 19.22
C CYS A 340 -15.74 6.04 18.39
N ALA A 341 -15.66 5.94 17.06
CA ALA A 341 -15.45 7.07 16.16
C ALA A 341 -16.56 8.14 16.18
N ALA A 342 -17.76 7.79 16.69
CA ALA A 342 -18.85 8.70 16.96
C ALA A 342 -18.67 9.58 18.23
N GLN A 343 -17.72 9.24 19.12
CA GLN A 343 -17.49 9.97 20.37
C GLN A 343 -16.55 11.16 20.17
N THR A 344 -17.05 12.35 20.47
CA THR A 344 -16.34 13.63 20.28
C THR A 344 -15.62 14.13 21.53
N THR A 345 -15.70 13.41 22.66
CA THR A 345 -15.06 13.80 23.92
C THR A 345 -14.40 12.61 24.64
N ASN A 346 -13.35 12.88 25.41
CA ASN A 346 -12.68 11.89 26.25
C ASN A 346 -13.65 11.15 27.20
N THR A 347 -14.55 11.88 27.85
CA THR A 347 -15.55 11.34 28.78
C THR A 347 -16.55 10.41 28.09
N THR A 348 -17.05 10.77 26.90
CA THR A 348 -18.00 9.90 26.17
C THR A 348 -17.29 8.72 25.51
N CYS A 349 -16.04 8.89 25.09
CA CYS A 349 -15.18 7.81 24.60
C CYS A 349 -14.92 6.73 25.65
N THR A 350 -14.43 7.13 26.82
CA THR A 350 -14.07 6.21 27.90
C THR A 350 -15.28 5.68 28.69
N GLY A 351 -16.44 6.32 28.55
CA GLY A 351 -17.72 5.91 29.14
C GLY A 351 -18.53 4.89 28.32
N LEU A 352 -18.01 4.42 27.18
CA LEU A 352 -18.58 3.27 26.46
C LEU A 352 -18.32 1.95 27.21
N ALA A 353 -18.93 0.86 26.71
CA ALA A 353 -18.85 -0.47 27.34
C ALA A 353 -17.40 -0.91 27.62
N THR A 354 -17.20 -1.74 28.66
CA THR A 354 -15.93 -2.42 28.87
C THR A 354 -15.87 -3.73 28.08
N VAL A 355 -14.67 -4.11 27.67
CA VAL A 355 -14.36 -5.42 27.09
C VAL A 355 -13.41 -6.18 28.00
N THR A 356 -13.59 -7.49 28.08
CA THR A 356 -12.59 -8.39 28.64
C THR A 356 -11.37 -8.39 27.72
N VAL A 357 -10.17 -8.21 28.26
CA VAL A 357 -8.92 -8.31 27.49
C VAL A 357 -8.21 -9.58 27.93
N ASP A 358 -8.09 -10.53 27.01
CA ASP A 358 -7.38 -11.79 27.23
C ASP A 358 -6.02 -11.74 26.55
N THR A 359 -4.99 -11.36 27.32
CA THR A 359 -3.62 -11.26 26.82
C THR A 359 -3.03 -12.61 26.44
N THR A 360 -3.54 -13.72 27.01
CA THR A 360 -3.04 -15.07 26.71
C THR A 360 -3.35 -15.52 25.29
N LYS A 361 -4.42 -14.95 24.68
CA LYS A 361 -4.76 -15.20 23.28
C LYS A 361 -3.70 -14.69 22.31
N TYR A 362 -2.93 -13.64 22.63
CA TYR A 362 -1.99 -13.04 21.67
C TYR A 362 -0.94 -14.03 21.15
N ASP A 363 -0.38 -14.87 22.02
CA ASP A 363 0.58 -15.91 21.60
C ASP A 363 -0.08 -16.91 20.64
N SER A 364 -1.30 -17.38 20.95
CA SER A 364 -2.06 -18.26 20.06
C SER A 364 -2.43 -17.59 18.73
N PHE A 365 -2.74 -16.30 18.76
CA PHE A 365 -3.18 -15.51 17.61
C PHE A 365 -2.05 -15.17 16.64
N SER A 366 -0.84 -14.92 17.15
CA SER A 366 0.36 -14.68 16.31
C SER A 366 0.67 -15.86 15.37
N ASN A 367 0.32 -17.08 15.81
CA ASN A 367 0.53 -18.32 15.07
C ASN A 367 -0.57 -18.63 14.03
N LEU A 368 -1.71 -17.93 14.05
CA LEU A 368 -2.82 -18.16 13.11
C LEU A 368 -2.43 -17.76 11.69
N SER A 369 -2.32 -18.71 10.77
CA SER A 369 -2.21 -18.40 9.33
C SER A 369 -3.60 -18.36 8.69
N PRO A 370 -4.02 -17.23 8.09
CA PRO A 370 -5.11 -17.21 7.13
C PRO A 370 -4.79 -18.09 5.91
N ASP A 371 -5.75 -18.92 5.53
CA ASP A 371 -5.66 -19.88 4.42
C ASP A 371 -6.29 -19.27 3.15
N PHE A 372 -5.88 -18.04 2.80
CA PHE A 372 -6.18 -17.48 1.48
C PHE A 372 -5.45 -18.31 0.42
N SER A 373 -6.05 -18.45 -0.77
CA SER A 373 -5.56 -19.29 -1.88
C SER A 373 -4.12 -18.96 -2.27
N SER A 374 -3.17 -19.76 -1.78
CA SER A 374 -1.76 -19.38 -1.78
C SER A 374 -0.98 -19.97 -2.97
N ALA A 375 -0.84 -19.19 -4.06
CA ALA A 375 0.39 -19.27 -4.84
C ALA A 375 1.58 -19.02 -3.91
N ALA A 376 2.58 -19.89 -3.96
CA ALA A 376 3.62 -19.94 -2.93
C ALA A 376 4.53 -18.71 -2.98
N GLY A 377 4.55 -17.92 -1.90
CA GLY A 377 5.48 -16.82 -1.75
C GLY A 377 5.21 -15.85 -0.60
N MET A 378 6.29 -15.41 0.04
CA MET A 378 6.30 -14.30 0.99
C MET A 378 7.05 -13.12 0.37
N LEU A 379 6.32 -12.12 -0.11
CA LEU A 379 6.84 -10.79 -0.44
C LEU A 379 5.97 -9.75 0.27
N SER A 380 6.61 -8.69 0.78
CA SER A 380 5.99 -7.60 1.53
C SER A 380 5.28 -6.59 0.62
N MET A 381 4.21 -5.99 1.11
CA MET A 381 3.34 -5.09 0.33
C MET A 381 3.74 -3.60 0.34
N SER A 382 4.86 -3.24 0.98
CA SER A 382 5.24 -1.92 1.51
C SER A 382 4.92 -0.67 0.70
N SER A 383 4.87 -0.80 -0.61
CA SER A 383 4.84 0.30 -1.56
C SER A 383 4.04 -0.05 -2.82
N LEU A 384 3.19 -1.09 -2.77
CA LEU A 384 2.47 -1.60 -3.94
C LEU A 384 1.48 -0.59 -4.53
N LEU A 385 0.55 -0.03 -3.73
CA LEU A 385 -0.51 0.86 -4.24
C LEU A 385 0.02 2.26 -4.58
N MET A 386 0.69 2.94 -3.64
CA MET A 386 1.17 4.31 -3.87
C MET A 386 2.18 4.40 -5.03
N SER A 387 3.05 3.39 -5.19
CA SER A 387 3.97 3.38 -6.33
C SER A 387 3.31 2.92 -7.64
N LEU A 388 2.17 2.22 -7.61
CA LEU A 388 1.35 2.02 -8.81
C LEU A 388 0.92 3.38 -9.36
N MET A 389 0.40 4.26 -8.49
CA MET A 389 -0.04 5.61 -8.84
C MET A 389 1.14 6.46 -9.35
N ALA A 390 2.24 6.54 -8.59
CA ALA A 390 3.41 7.33 -8.97
C ALA A 390 4.07 6.79 -10.25
N GLY A 391 4.16 5.47 -10.41
CA GLY A 391 4.74 4.82 -11.58
C GLY A 391 3.92 5.01 -12.85
N LEU A 392 2.58 5.00 -12.76
CA LEU A 392 1.72 5.33 -13.91
C LEU A 392 1.86 6.80 -14.34
N VAL A 393 2.10 7.72 -13.40
CA VAL A 393 2.43 9.13 -13.70
C VAL A 393 3.81 9.25 -14.36
N CYS A 394 4.83 8.54 -13.87
CA CYS A 394 6.15 8.49 -14.52
C CYS A 394 6.09 7.86 -15.92
N LEU A 395 5.30 6.80 -16.09
CA LEU A 395 5.08 6.14 -17.39
C LEU A 395 4.41 7.10 -18.38
N TRP A 396 3.43 7.88 -17.94
CA TRP A 396 2.82 8.93 -18.75
C TRP A 396 3.82 10.04 -19.13
N ALA A 397 4.67 10.47 -18.20
CA ALA A 397 5.74 11.45 -18.46
C ALA A 397 6.85 10.93 -19.41
N LEU A 398 6.91 9.61 -19.66
CA LEU A 398 7.78 8.97 -20.66
C LEU A 398 7.07 8.75 -22.03
N LEU A 399 5.76 8.97 -22.11
CA LEU A 399 4.95 8.79 -23.32
C LEU A 399 4.55 10.12 -24.01
N LEU A 400 5.02 11.27 -23.48
CA LEU A 400 4.87 12.62 -24.04
C LEU A 400 6.18 13.15 -24.66
#